data_AF-A0A1B6JH97-F1
#
_entry.id   AF-A0A1B6JH97-F1
#
_cell.length_a   1.000
_cell.length_b   1.000
_cell.length_c   1.000
_cell.angle_alpha   90.00
_cell.angle_beta   90.00
_cell.angle_gamma   90.00
#
_symmetry.space_group_name_H-M   'P 1'
#
loop_
_entity.id
_entity.type
_entity.pdbx_description
1 polymer ?
#
loop_
_entity_poly.entity_id
_entity_poly.type
_entity_poly.pdbx_seq_one_letter_code
_entity_poly.pdbx_strand_id
1 'polypeptide(L)'
;LRGEGEGLLRAIMDANKMSERIADRRKLVDEAEGSAMPLQFEHPLPESDDDEDYIDTGAAILAFYCTLVDLLGRCAPDTSVIAQGKNESLRARAILRSLVPLEDLQGVLSLRFTLQNPAAGEERPKSDMPSGLVPGHKQSVVLFLERVYGIETQELFFKILEEAFLPDLRAATMLDRNDGLESDMALSMNRYIGNSVLPLLISH
;
A
#
# COMPACT_ATOMS: atom_id res chain seq x y z
N LEU A 1 0.92 -10.90 -10.36
CA LEU A 1 -0.43 -11.10 -10.96
C LEU A 1 -0.57 -12.54 -11.44
N ARG A 2 -1.77 -13.13 -11.37
CA ARG A 2 -1.98 -14.58 -11.59
C ARG A 2 -1.63 -15.10 -12.99
N GLY A 3 -1.49 -14.24 -14.00
CA GLY A 3 -1.10 -14.66 -15.36
C GLY A 3 0.31 -15.26 -15.45
N GLU A 4 1.26 -14.75 -14.65
CA GLU A 4 2.68 -15.14 -14.71
C GLU A 4 3.38 -15.21 -13.33
N GLY A 5 2.69 -14.91 -12.22
CA GLY A 5 3.28 -14.90 -10.87
C GLY A 5 2.32 -15.32 -9.75
N GLU A 6 2.82 -15.33 -8.50
CA GLU A 6 2.15 -15.91 -7.32
C GLU A 6 0.88 -15.16 -6.81
N GLY A 7 0.37 -14.19 -7.57
CA GLY A 7 -0.71 -13.28 -7.15
C GLY A 7 -0.23 -11.91 -6.70
N LEU A 8 -1.14 -10.95 -6.57
CA LEU A 8 -0.83 -9.57 -6.17
C LEU A 8 -0.47 -9.51 -4.67
N LEU A 9 -1.24 -10.19 -3.82
CA LEU A 9 -1.01 -10.19 -2.37
C LEU A 9 0.41 -10.68 -2.04
N ARG A 10 0.79 -11.81 -2.61
CA ARG A 10 2.09 -12.43 -2.38
C ARG A 10 3.23 -11.52 -2.82
N ALA A 11 3.12 -10.92 -4.00
CA ALA A 11 4.10 -9.97 -4.51
C ALA A 11 4.26 -8.73 -3.60
N ILE A 12 3.15 -8.17 -3.10
CA ILE A 12 3.20 -7.02 -2.18
C ILE A 12 3.80 -7.42 -0.84
N MET A 13 3.46 -8.59 -0.29
CA MET A 13 4.05 -9.08 0.96
C MET A 13 5.57 -9.29 0.85
N ASP A 14 6.02 -9.93 -0.22
CA ASP A 14 7.44 -10.19 -0.43
C ASP A 14 8.23 -8.90 -0.70
N ALA A 15 7.65 -7.95 -1.46
CA ALA A 15 8.22 -6.64 -1.69
C ALA A 15 8.31 -5.79 -0.41
N ASN A 16 7.25 -5.81 0.41
CA ASN A 16 7.24 -5.11 1.70
C ASN A 16 8.33 -5.66 2.64
N LYS A 17 8.40 -6.99 2.76
CA LYS A 17 9.42 -7.67 3.57
C LYS A 17 10.83 -7.41 3.06
N MET A 18 11.00 -7.29 1.75
CA MET A 18 12.29 -6.94 1.15
C MET A 18 12.70 -5.51 1.53
N SER A 19 11.80 -4.54 1.43
CA SER A 19 12.03 -3.15 1.82
C SER A 19 12.32 -3.02 3.33
N GLU A 20 11.59 -3.75 4.18
CA GLU A 20 11.86 -3.81 5.63
C GLU A 20 13.27 -4.35 5.93
N ARG A 21 13.68 -5.45 5.28
CA ARG A 21 15.04 -6.01 5.44
C ARG A 21 16.14 -5.05 4.99
N ILE A 22 15.89 -4.31 3.91
CA ILE A 22 16.80 -3.28 3.41
C ILE A 22 16.94 -2.16 4.45
N ALA A 23 15.81 -1.68 5.00
CA ALA A 23 15.78 -0.65 6.03
C ALA A 23 16.48 -1.09 7.33
N ASP A 24 16.23 -2.30 7.80
CA ASP A 24 16.86 -2.85 8.99
C ASP A 24 18.39 -2.98 8.83
N ARG A 25 18.84 -3.41 7.64
CA ARG A 25 20.27 -3.50 7.34
C ARG A 25 20.95 -2.13 7.34
N ARG A 26 20.28 -1.09 6.84
CA ARG A 26 20.80 0.29 6.88
C ARG A 26 21.03 0.74 8.31
N LYS A 27 20.02 0.60 9.17
CA LYS A 27 20.12 0.93 10.60
C LYS A 27 21.28 0.21 11.29
N LEU A 28 21.45 -1.09 11.04
CA LEU A 28 22.54 -1.87 11.63
C LEU A 28 23.93 -1.38 11.20
N VAL A 29 24.09 -0.91 9.96
CA VAL A 29 25.37 -0.38 9.48
C VAL A 29 25.67 0.99 10.09
N ASP A 30 24.65 1.83 10.23
CA ASP A 30 24.77 3.14 10.88
C ASP A 30 25.13 2.99 12.38
N GLU A 31 24.54 2.02 13.07
CA GLU A 31 24.78 1.75 14.50
C GLU A 31 26.12 1.04 14.77
N ALA A 32 26.65 0.25 13.82
CA ALA A 32 27.78 -0.65 14.06
C ALA A 32 29.16 -0.12 13.60
N GLU A 33 29.30 1.15 13.21
CA GLU A 33 30.55 1.77 12.71
C GLU A 33 31.43 0.79 11.88
N GLY A 34 30.84 0.13 10.87
CA GLY A 34 31.61 -0.66 9.89
C GLY A 34 31.83 -2.15 10.17
N SER A 35 31.24 -2.76 11.21
CA SER A 35 31.27 -4.22 11.37
C SER A 35 30.14 -4.92 10.59
N ALA A 36 30.36 -5.17 9.30
CA ALA A 36 29.44 -5.93 8.45
C ALA A 36 29.35 -7.41 8.90
N MET A 37 28.33 -7.76 9.68
CA MET A 37 27.94 -9.17 9.84
C MET A 37 27.35 -9.66 8.51
N PRO A 38 27.74 -10.84 8.00
CA PRO A 38 27.25 -11.33 6.72
C PRO A 38 25.81 -11.81 6.87
N LEU A 39 24.86 -10.91 6.65
CA LEU A 39 23.47 -11.25 6.39
C LEU A 39 23.41 -11.85 4.97
N GLN A 40 22.69 -12.97 4.81
CA GLN A 40 22.54 -13.73 3.54
C GLN A 40 21.80 -12.96 2.43
N PHE A 41 21.63 -11.63 2.55
CA PHE A 41 20.88 -10.78 1.63
C PHE A 41 21.79 -9.65 1.14
N GLU A 42 22.19 -9.74 -0.13
CA GLU A 42 23.00 -8.73 -0.82
C GLU A 42 22.08 -7.75 -1.55
N HIS A 43 21.95 -6.55 -0.99
CA HIS A 43 21.38 -5.39 -1.68
C HIS A 43 22.37 -4.23 -1.53
N PRO A 44 22.61 -3.40 -2.55
CA PRO A 44 23.45 -2.21 -2.40
C PRO A 44 22.99 -1.35 -1.22
N LEU A 45 23.92 -0.79 -0.46
CA LEU A 45 23.62 0.21 0.55
C LEU A 45 23.88 1.59 -0.07
N PRO A 46 23.17 2.64 0.38
CA PRO A 46 23.43 3.99 -0.12
C PRO A 46 24.85 4.40 0.27
N GLU A 47 25.51 5.20 -0.57
CA GLU A 47 26.82 5.77 -0.26
C GLU A 47 26.73 6.89 0.78
N SER A 48 25.58 7.57 0.86
CA SER A 48 25.24 8.60 1.86
C SER A 48 23.72 8.81 1.96
N ASP A 49 23.27 9.59 2.94
CA ASP A 49 21.86 9.97 3.09
C ASP A 49 21.26 10.66 1.84
N ASP A 50 22.12 11.34 1.07
CA ASP A 50 21.72 12.13 -0.12
C ASP A 50 22.07 11.39 -1.44
N ASP A 51 22.29 10.08 -1.38
CA ASP A 51 22.55 9.24 -2.55
C ASP A 51 21.27 9.09 -3.41
N GLU A 52 21.12 9.99 -4.40
CA GLU A 52 19.98 10.02 -5.31
C GLU A 52 19.89 8.80 -6.24
N ASP A 53 21.01 8.10 -6.47
CA ASP A 53 21.08 6.91 -7.32
C ASP A 53 20.66 5.64 -6.55
N TYR A 54 20.51 5.75 -5.23
CA TYR A 54 20.03 4.65 -4.41
C TYR A 54 18.56 4.32 -4.70
N ILE A 55 18.27 3.02 -4.88
CA ILE A 55 16.90 2.52 -5.04
C ILE A 55 16.66 1.41 -4.01
N ASP A 56 15.63 1.57 -3.17
CA ASP A 56 15.07 0.44 -2.41
C ASP A 56 14.27 -0.44 -3.39
N THR A 57 14.86 -1.57 -3.77
CA THR A 57 14.25 -2.47 -4.75
C THR A 57 12.90 -3.03 -4.25
N GLY A 58 12.74 -3.25 -2.94
CA GLY A 58 11.46 -3.70 -2.37
C GLY A 58 10.37 -2.64 -2.53
N ALA A 59 10.69 -1.38 -2.21
CA ALA A 59 9.78 -0.25 -2.41
C ALA A 59 9.43 -0.05 -3.89
N ALA A 60 10.41 -0.17 -4.79
CA ALA A 60 10.20 -0.05 -6.24
C ALA A 60 9.26 -1.14 -6.79
N ILE A 61 9.44 -2.40 -6.38
CA ILE A 61 8.54 -3.51 -6.76
C ILE A 61 7.12 -3.24 -6.26
N LEU A 62 6.98 -2.79 -5.01
CA LEU A 62 5.69 -2.52 -4.40
C LEU A 62 4.97 -1.37 -5.13
N ALA A 63 5.68 -0.27 -5.41
CA ALA A 63 5.16 0.85 -6.19
C ALA A 63 4.75 0.44 -7.61
N PHE A 64 5.53 -0.42 -8.27
CA PHE A 64 5.21 -0.94 -9.60
C PHE A 64 3.88 -1.69 -9.61
N TYR A 65 3.68 -2.65 -8.69
CA TYR A 65 2.44 -3.44 -8.64
C TYR A 65 1.22 -2.58 -8.30
N CYS A 66 1.35 -1.64 -7.35
CA CYS A 66 0.26 -0.74 -7.00
C CYS A 66 -0.09 0.22 -8.13
N THR A 67 0.91 0.78 -8.83
CA THR A 67 0.69 1.62 -10.03
C THR A 67 0.02 0.84 -11.15
N LEU A 68 0.41 -0.41 -11.37
CA LEU A 68 -0.23 -1.29 -12.35
C LEU A 68 -1.69 -1.55 -12.00
N VAL A 69 -2.00 -1.84 -10.74
CA VAL A 69 -3.39 -2.02 -10.26
C VAL A 69 -4.20 -0.74 -10.41
N ASP A 70 -3.62 0.42 -10.09
CA ASP A 70 -4.25 1.74 -10.30
C ASP A 70 -4.65 1.93 -11.78
N LEU A 71 -3.71 1.71 -12.70
CA LEU A 71 -3.92 1.83 -14.13
C LEU A 71 -5.05 0.90 -14.60
N LEU A 72 -5.01 -0.37 -14.20
CA LEU A 72 -6.04 -1.35 -14.56
C LEU A 72 -7.42 -0.95 -14.02
N GLY A 73 -7.49 -0.38 -12.81
CA GLY A 73 -8.71 0.14 -12.21
C GLY A 73 -9.30 1.31 -12.99
N ARG A 74 -8.46 2.22 -13.49
CA ARG A 74 -8.87 3.34 -14.36
C ARG A 74 -9.29 2.88 -15.76
N CYS A 75 -8.75 1.76 -16.24
CA CYS A 75 -9.18 1.14 -17.49
C CYS A 75 -10.54 0.41 -17.37
N ALA A 76 -11.07 0.22 -16.16
CA ALA A 76 -12.35 -0.44 -15.98
C ALA A 76 -13.50 0.41 -16.53
N PRO A 77 -14.46 -0.20 -17.26
CA PRO A 77 -15.62 0.53 -17.77
C PRO A 77 -16.49 1.09 -16.63
N ASP A 78 -17.13 2.23 -16.87
CA ASP A 78 -17.98 2.88 -15.88
C ASP A 78 -19.21 2.02 -15.50
N THR A 79 -19.64 2.13 -14.25
CA THR A 79 -20.82 1.43 -13.71
C THR A 79 -22.07 1.68 -14.54
N SER A 80 -22.28 2.92 -15.01
CA SER A 80 -23.42 3.28 -15.87
C SER A 80 -23.36 2.60 -17.24
N VAL A 81 -22.17 2.39 -17.80
CA VAL A 81 -21.96 1.69 -19.07
C VAL A 81 -22.13 0.19 -18.89
N ILE A 82 -21.67 -0.36 -17.76
CA ILE A 82 -21.90 -1.76 -17.39
C ILE A 82 -23.40 -2.04 -17.24
N ALA A 83 -24.16 -1.13 -16.60
CA ALA A 83 -25.60 -1.26 -16.41
C ALA A 83 -26.40 -1.30 -17.73
N GLN A 84 -25.85 -0.76 -18.83
CA GLN A 84 -26.44 -0.88 -20.17
C GLN A 84 -26.30 -2.29 -20.77
N GLY A 85 -25.61 -3.22 -20.11
CA GLY A 85 -25.50 -4.61 -20.54
C GLY A 85 -24.66 -4.81 -21.81
N LYS A 86 -23.78 -3.85 -22.16
CA LYS A 86 -22.92 -3.96 -23.35
C LYS A 86 -21.92 -5.10 -23.17
N ASN A 87 -21.95 -6.06 -24.09
CA ASN A 87 -21.10 -7.25 -24.05
C ASN A 87 -19.60 -6.92 -23.93
N GLU A 88 -19.13 -5.85 -24.56
CA GLU A 88 -17.72 -5.45 -24.50
C GLU A 88 -17.30 -4.99 -23.11
N SER A 89 -18.12 -4.20 -22.43
CA SER A 89 -17.88 -3.75 -21.05
C SER A 89 -17.92 -4.90 -20.05
N LEU A 90 -18.84 -5.85 -20.23
CA LEU A 90 -18.91 -7.05 -19.40
C LEU A 90 -17.67 -7.94 -19.59
N ARG A 91 -17.21 -8.10 -20.84
CA ARG A 91 -15.99 -8.85 -21.16
C ARG A 91 -14.75 -8.19 -20.57
N ALA A 92 -14.60 -6.87 -20.71
CA ALA A 92 -13.49 -6.13 -20.12
C ALA A 92 -13.46 -6.28 -18.59
N ARG A 93 -14.61 -6.12 -17.91
CA ARG A 93 -14.72 -6.33 -16.46
C ARG A 93 -14.37 -7.77 -16.05
N ALA A 94 -14.80 -8.77 -16.82
CA ALA A 94 -14.45 -10.17 -16.57
C ALA A 94 -12.95 -10.45 -16.69
N ILE A 95 -12.26 -9.82 -17.66
CA ILE A 95 -10.80 -9.91 -17.81
C ILE A 95 -10.10 -9.26 -16.61
N LEU A 96 -10.52 -8.07 -16.19
CA LEU A 96 -9.92 -7.40 -15.02
C LEU A 96 -10.06 -8.26 -13.76
N ARG A 97 -11.24 -8.87 -13.54
CA ARG A 97 -11.50 -9.79 -12.42
C ARG A 97 -10.66 -11.07 -12.47
N SER A 98 -10.24 -11.53 -13.65
CA SER A 98 -9.38 -12.71 -13.75
C SER A 98 -7.90 -12.38 -13.51
N LEU A 99 -7.48 -11.15 -13.81
CA LEU A 99 -6.11 -10.69 -13.59
C LEU A 99 -5.80 -10.43 -12.11
N VAL A 100 -6.75 -9.82 -11.39
CA VAL A 100 -6.62 -9.46 -9.97
C VAL A 100 -7.81 -10.01 -9.18
N PRO A 101 -7.66 -11.17 -8.53
CA PRO A 101 -8.72 -11.76 -7.72
C PRO A 101 -9.15 -10.89 -6.54
N LEU A 102 -10.43 -10.99 -6.14
CA LEU A 102 -10.97 -10.26 -4.99
C LEU A 102 -10.23 -10.59 -3.68
N GLU A 103 -9.84 -11.85 -3.50
CA GLU A 103 -9.07 -12.32 -2.34
C GLU A 103 -7.71 -11.61 -2.20
N ASP A 104 -7.05 -11.32 -3.32
CA ASP A 104 -5.77 -10.60 -3.31
C ASP A 104 -5.99 -9.14 -2.86
N LEU A 105 -7.05 -8.48 -3.35
CA LEU A 105 -7.38 -7.11 -2.97
C LEU A 105 -7.67 -7.03 -1.46
N GLN A 106 -8.51 -7.94 -0.94
CA GLN A 106 -8.84 -8.01 0.48
C GLN A 106 -7.57 -8.24 1.32
N GLY A 107 -6.72 -9.18 0.89
CA GLY A 107 -5.46 -9.47 1.57
C GLY A 107 -4.55 -8.25 1.64
N VAL A 108 -4.38 -7.53 0.53
CA VAL A 108 -3.51 -6.34 0.49
C VAL A 108 -4.06 -5.22 1.37
N LEU A 109 -5.37 -4.98 1.33
CA LEU A 109 -6.03 -3.98 2.16
C LEU A 109 -5.95 -4.31 3.65
N SER A 110 -5.87 -5.59 4.02
CA SER A 110 -5.74 -6.03 5.42
C SER A 110 -4.34 -5.86 6.02
N LEU A 111 -3.31 -5.64 5.18
CA LEU A 111 -1.93 -5.43 5.63
C LEU A 111 -1.84 -4.18 6.52
N ARG A 112 -1.02 -4.22 7.56
CA ARG A 112 -0.86 -3.09 8.50
C ARG A 112 0.24 -2.17 8.03
N PHE A 113 0.03 -0.87 8.22
CA PHE A 113 1.09 0.11 8.05
C PHE A 113 2.07 0.00 9.21
N THR A 114 3.36 0.11 8.89
CA THR A 114 4.41 0.31 9.89
C THR A 114 4.41 1.78 10.28
N LEU A 115 4.16 2.08 11.55
CA LEU A 115 4.12 3.46 12.05
C LEU A 115 5.43 3.77 12.77
N GLN A 116 6.09 4.86 12.39
CA GLN A 116 7.23 5.40 13.12
C GLN A 116 6.75 6.47 14.10
N ASN A 117 6.76 6.16 15.39
CA ASN A 117 6.40 7.12 16.43
C ASN A 117 7.50 7.17 17.52
N PRO A 118 8.58 7.94 17.29
CA PRO A 118 9.69 8.04 18.24
C PRO A 118 9.21 8.61 19.58
N ALA A 119 9.82 8.13 20.67
CA ALA A 119 9.46 8.57 22.01
C ALA A 119 9.81 10.06 22.23
N ALA A 120 9.20 10.66 23.25
CA ALA A 120 9.50 12.05 23.59
C ALA A 120 10.98 12.21 23.97
N GLY A 121 11.73 12.98 23.17
CA GLY A 121 13.15 13.25 23.38
C GLY A 121 14.12 12.42 22.53
N GLU A 122 13.62 11.48 21.73
CA GLU A 122 14.44 10.76 20.74
C GLU A 122 14.66 11.59 19.48
N GLU A 123 15.83 11.40 18.87
CA GLU A 123 16.19 12.01 17.59
C GLU A 123 15.22 11.51 16.51
N ARG A 124 14.57 12.45 15.82
CA ARG A 124 13.51 12.12 14.88
C ARG A 124 14.09 12.03 13.47
N PRO A 125 13.67 11.03 12.67
CA PRO A 125 14.10 10.96 11.29
C PRO A 125 13.58 12.15 10.49
N LYS A 126 14.27 12.50 9.40
CA LYS A 126 13.89 13.59 8.49
C LYS A 126 12.49 13.40 7.88
N SER A 127 12.04 12.16 7.72
CA SER A 127 10.68 11.79 7.31
C SER A 127 10.20 10.62 8.17
N ASP A 128 8.90 10.63 8.50
CA ASP A 128 8.25 9.56 9.25
C ASP A 128 7.58 8.50 8.35
N MET A 129 7.76 8.63 7.03
CA MET A 129 7.28 7.65 6.07
C MET A 129 8.06 6.33 6.24
N PRO A 130 7.37 5.20 6.45
CA PRO A 130 8.05 3.92 6.57
C PRO A 130 8.61 3.46 5.22
N SER A 131 9.66 2.65 5.27
CA SER A 131 10.02 1.78 4.14
C SER A 131 8.90 0.75 3.92
N GLY A 132 8.52 0.52 2.66
CA GLY A 132 7.52 -0.48 2.28
C GLY A 132 6.13 0.08 2.01
N LEU A 133 5.10 -0.52 2.63
CA LEU A 133 3.70 -0.22 2.36
C LEU A 133 3.32 1.17 2.91
N VAL A 134 2.99 2.09 2.01
CA VAL A 134 2.47 3.43 2.32
C VAL A 134 1.00 3.59 1.89
N PRO A 135 0.27 4.61 2.38
CA PRO A 135 -1.18 4.72 2.15
C PRO A 135 -1.58 4.85 0.68
N GLY A 136 -0.74 5.49 -0.14
CA GLY A 136 -0.96 5.58 -1.59
C GLY A 136 -1.07 4.22 -2.29
N HIS A 137 -0.40 3.20 -1.78
CA HIS A 137 -0.47 1.84 -2.31
C HIS A 137 -1.85 1.20 -2.08
N LYS A 138 -2.41 1.36 -0.87
CA LYS A 138 -3.77 0.90 -0.59
C LYS A 138 -4.82 1.69 -1.37
N GLN A 139 -4.61 2.99 -1.57
CA GLN A 139 -5.49 3.82 -2.39
C GLN A 139 -5.67 3.25 -3.81
N SER A 140 -4.60 2.82 -4.47
CA SER A 140 -4.68 2.17 -5.79
C SER A 140 -5.48 0.86 -5.77
N VAL A 141 -5.36 0.08 -4.70
CA VAL A 141 -6.08 -1.19 -4.52
C VAL A 141 -7.57 -0.94 -4.26
N VAL A 142 -7.92 0.07 -3.47
CA VAL A 142 -9.30 0.50 -3.25
C VAL A 142 -9.95 0.98 -4.55
N LEU A 143 -9.24 1.77 -5.36
CA LEU A 143 -9.75 2.22 -6.66
C LEU A 143 -10.10 1.03 -7.55
N PHE A 144 -9.21 0.04 -7.67
CA PHE A 144 -9.49 -1.15 -8.46
C PHE A 144 -10.69 -1.93 -7.92
N LEU A 145 -10.76 -2.13 -6.60
CA LEU A 145 -11.86 -2.82 -5.94
C LEU A 145 -13.20 -2.16 -6.26
N GLU A 146 -13.30 -0.84 -6.07
CA GLU A 146 -14.51 -0.07 -6.36
C GLU A 146 -14.89 -0.19 -7.84
N ARG A 147 -13.94 0.04 -8.74
CA ARG A 147 -14.20 0.12 -10.19
C ARG A 147 -14.52 -1.23 -10.84
N VAL A 148 -13.91 -2.31 -10.35
CA VAL A 148 -14.01 -3.64 -10.99
C VAL A 148 -14.97 -4.57 -10.27
N TYR A 149 -14.97 -4.56 -8.94
CA TYR A 149 -15.85 -5.41 -8.14
C TYR A 149 -17.07 -4.63 -7.66
N GLY A 150 -16.89 -3.39 -7.21
CA GLY A 150 -17.88 -2.70 -6.40
C GLY A 150 -18.02 -3.37 -5.02
N ILE A 151 -18.77 -2.73 -4.13
CA ILE A 151 -19.13 -3.28 -2.83
C ILE A 151 -20.65 -3.49 -2.83
N GLU A 152 -21.09 -4.57 -3.49
CA GLU A 152 -22.52 -4.80 -3.75
C GLU A 152 -23.22 -5.58 -2.63
N THR A 153 -22.47 -6.23 -1.73
CA THR A 153 -23.02 -7.04 -0.63
C THR A 153 -22.61 -6.52 0.74
N GLN A 154 -23.53 -6.62 1.70
CA GLN A 154 -23.29 -6.25 3.10
C GLN A 154 -22.15 -7.07 3.73
N GLU A 155 -22.05 -8.35 3.38
CA GLU A 155 -20.96 -9.23 3.82
C GLU A 155 -19.59 -8.72 3.35
N LEU A 156 -19.47 -8.36 2.07
CA LEU A 156 -18.23 -7.82 1.52
C LEU A 156 -17.87 -6.48 2.18
N PHE A 157 -18.86 -5.60 2.37
CA PHE A 157 -18.69 -4.33 3.05
C PHE A 157 -18.13 -4.51 4.47
N PHE A 158 -18.79 -5.33 5.30
CA PHE A 158 -18.35 -5.54 6.68
C PHE A 158 -16.98 -6.18 6.76
N LYS A 159 -16.68 -7.14 5.88
CA LYS A 159 -15.35 -7.75 5.84
C LYS A 159 -14.26 -6.71 5.56
N ILE A 160 -14.43 -5.85 4.56
CA ILE A 160 -13.46 -4.78 4.25
C ILE A 160 -13.40 -3.75 5.38
N LEU A 161 -14.55 -3.39 5.96
CA LEU A 161 -14.62 -2.44 7.06
C LEU A 161 -13.81 -2.93 8.26
N GLU A 162 -14.03 -4.17 8.69
CA GLU A 162 -13.40 -4.76 9.87
C GLU A 162 -11.92 -5.11 9.64
N GLU A 163 -11.59 -5.73 8.50
CA GLU A 163 -10.25 -6.25 8.25
C GLU A 163 -9.29 -5.18 7.70
N ALA A 164 -9.80 -4.10 7.08
CA ALA A 164 -8.97 -3.06 6.46
C ALA A 164 -9.25 -1.64 6.96
N PHE A 165 -10.47 -1.11 6.79
CA PHE A 165 -10.71 0.33 6.99
C PHE A 165 -10.68 0.77 8.45
N LEU A 166 -11.26 0.02 9.38
CA LEU A 166 -11.19 0.32 10.82
C LEU A 166 -9.75 0.29 11.35
N PRO A 167 -8.92 -0.72 11.01
CA PRO A 167 -7.47 -0.68 11.22
C PRO A 167 -6.78 0.58 10.74
N ASP A 168 -7.06 1.00 9.51
CA ASP A 168 -6.42 2.15 8.88
C ASP A 168 -6.86 3.47 9.54
N LEU A 169 -8.15 3.60 9.88
CA LEU A 169 -8.67 4.73 10.64
C LEU A 169 -8.01 4.81 12.02
N ARG A 170 -7.85 3.68 12.71
CA ARG A 170 -7.13 3.63 13.99
C ARG A 170 -5.67 4.05 13.83
N ALA A 171 -4.99 3.58 12.79
CA ALA A 171 -3.61 3.98 12.51
C ALA A 171 -3.50 5.50 12.30
N ALA A 172 -4.43 6.11 11.56
CA ALA A 172 -4.48 7.57 11.40
C ALA A 172 -4.65 8.31 12.74
N THR A 173 -5.51 7.82 13.65
CA THR A 173 -5.65 8.44 14.98
C THR A 173 -4.40 8.35 15.85
N MET A 174 -3.54 7.35 15.62
CA MET A 174 -2.28 7.20 16.34
C MET A 174 -1.19 8.16 15.83
N LEU A 175 -1.36 8.72 14.63
CA LEU A 175 -0.48 9.71 14.01
C LEU A 175 -0.90 11.15 14.35
N ASP A 176 -2.01 11.35 15.05
CA ASP A 176 -2.46 12.68 15.46
C ASP A 176 -1.53 13.22 16.56
N ARG A 177 -0.74 14.24 16.23
CA ARG A 177 0.28 14.84 17.10
C ARG A 177 -0.06 16.29 17.37
N ASN A 178 -0.02 16.69 18.64
CA ASN A 178 -0.24 18.07 19.08
C ASN A 178 1.05 18.92 19.11
N ASP A 179 2.14 18.45 18.49
CA ASP A 179 3.45 19.12 18.51
C ASP A 179 3.66 20.12 17.36
N GLY A 180 2.66 20.28 16.48
CA GLY A 180 2.67 21.27 15.39
C GLY A 180 3.64 20.95 14.25
N LEU A 181 4.18 19.72 14.22
CA LEU A 181 5.12 19.27 13.19
C LEU A 181 4.39 18.60 12.03
N GLU A 182 4.94 18.77 10.83
CA GLU A 182 4.44 18.11 9.63
C GLU A 182 4.82 16.62 9.65
N SER A 183 3.87 15.77 9.30
CA SER A 183 4.03 14.31 9.18
C SER A 183 3.58 13.90 7.78
N ASP A 184 4.52 13.41 6.97
CA ASP A 184 4.26 12.94 5.62
C ASP A 184 3.30 11.74 5.67
N MET A 185 3.51 10.86 6.64
CA MET A 185 2.67 9.68 6.84
C MET A 185 1.23 10.07 7.22
N ALA A 186 1.04 11.01 8.16
CA ALA A 186 -0.28 11.51 8.54
C ALA A 186 -0.99 12.19 7.36
N LEU A 187 -0.27 13.03 6.60
CA LEU A 187 -0.81 13.67 5.40
C LEU A 187 -1.23 12.64 4.35
N SER A 188 -0.39 11.62 4.10
CA SER A 188 -0.70 10.54 3.16
C SER A 188 -1.89 9.70 3.63
N MET A 189 -2.00 9.41 4.93
CA MET A 189 -3.14 8.70 5.52
C MET A 189 -4.43 9.49 5.35
N ASN A 190 -4.41 10.80 5.62
CA ASN A 190 -5.58 11.66 5.46
C ASN A 190 -6.06 11.72 4.01
N ARG A 191 -5.12 11.76 3.04
CA ARG A 191 -5.46 11.69 1.61
C ARG A 191 -6.10 10.35 1.24
N TYR A 192 -5.52 9.23 1.68
CA TYR A 192 -6.08 7.90 1.44
C TYR A 192 -7.47 7.75 2.06
N ILE A 193 -7.64 8.12 3.32
CA ILE A 193 -8.92 8.02 4.02
C ILE A 193 -9.97 8.93 3.36
N GLY A 194 -9.63 10.20 3.13
CA GLY A 194 -10.55 11.18 2.57
C GLY A 194 -10.98 10.89 1.14
N ASN A 195 -10.06 10.41 0.30
CA ASN A 195 -10.33 10.20 -1.12
C ASN A 195 -10.85 8.80 -1.45
N SER A 196 -10.61 7.80 -0.60
CA SER A 196 -10.89 6.39 -0.95
C SER A 196 -11.72 5.65 0.10
N VAL A 197 -11.47 5.88 1.40
CA VAL A 197 -12.19 5.16 2.46
C VAL A 197 -13.55 5.82 2.72
N LEU A 198 -13.57 7.11 3.05
CA LEU A 198 -14.80 7.82 3.42
C LEU A 198 -15.89 7.76 2.32
N PRO A 199 -15.58 7.95 1.02
CA PRO A 199 -16.59 7.84 -0.03
C PRO A 199 -17.30 6.48 -0.04
N LEU A 200 -16.58 5.40 0.23
CA LEU A 200 -17.14 4.04 0.29
C LEU A 200 -17.96 3.80 1.56
N LEU A 201 -17.64 4.47 2.67
CA LEU A 201 -18.41 4.33 3.91
C LEU A 201 -19.75 5.05 3.88
N ILE A 202 -19.86 6.12 3.09
CA ILE A 202 -21.08 6.95 3.03
C ILE A 202 -22.00 6.59 1.85
N SER A 203 -21.53 5.74 0.92
CA SER A 203 -22.30 5.32 -0.25
C SER A 203 -23.25 4.15 -0.01
N HIS A 204 -23.24 3.55 1.18
CA HIS A 204 -23.99 2.34 1.54
C HIS A 204 -25.01 2.58 2.67
#